data_AF-A0A931ZMX6-F1
#
_entry.id   AF-A0A931ZMX6-F1
#
_cell.length_a   1.000
_cell.length_b   1.000
_cell.length_c   1.000
_cell.angle_alpha   90.00
_cell.angle_beta   90.00
_cell.angle_gamma   90.00
#
_symmetry.space_group_name_H-M   'P 1'
#
loop_
_entity.id
_entity.type
_entity.pdbx_description
1 polymer ?
#
loop_
_entity_poly.entity_id
_entity_poly.type
_entity_poly.pdbx_seq_one_letter_code
_entity_poly.pdbx_strand_id
1 'polypeptide(L)' 'MPEVGGDAALYVDPYSVDDIKKKLKLLINDQDLRREKIKKGLERVKQFSWEKAARETAEVYRKLSHD' A
#
# COMPACT_ATOMS: atom_id res chain seq x y z
N MET A 1 -5.16 -9.65 -5.02
CA MET A 1 -5.01 -9.00 -3.71
C MET A 1 -4.30 -7.68 -3.92
N PRO A 2 -4.84 -6.54 -3.48
CA PRO A 2 -4.09 -5.28 -3.50
C PRO A 2 -2.84 -5.42 -2.63
N GLU A 3 -1.72 -4.86 -3.07
CA GLU A 3 -0.45 -4.89 -2.31
C GLU A 3 -0.52 -4.00 -1.05
N VAL A 4 0.61 -3.44 -0.61
CA VAL A 4 0.69 -2.54 0.53
C VAL A 4 -0.22 -1.32 0.37
N GLY A 5 -0.51 -0.88 -0.86
CA GLY A 5 -1.29 0.32 -1.14
C GLY A 5 -2.79 0.23 -0.81
N GLY A 6 -3.39 -0.97 -0.71
CA GLY A 6 -4.84 -1.12 -0.55
C GLY A 6 -5.64 -0.23 -1.52
N ASP A 7 -6.76 0.33 -1.06
CA ASP A 7 -7.59 1.26 -1.85
C ASP A 7 -6.98 2.67 -2.02
N ALA A 8 -5.88 2.94 -1.32
CA ALA A 8 -5.17 4.22 -1.40
C ALA A 8 -4.30 4.34 -2.67
N ALA A 9 -4.00 3.22 -3.33
CA ALA A 9 -3.23 3.21 -4.57
C ALA A 9 -4.11 3.23 -5.81
N LEU A 10 -3.53 3.73 -6.92
CA LEU A 10 -3.99 3.48 -8.27
C LEU A 10 -3.04 2.44 -8.89
N TYR A 11 -3.44 1.17 -8.88
CA TYR A 11 -2.59 0.08 -9.38
C TYR A 11 -2.46 0.10 -10.89
N VAL A 12 -1.30 -0.30 -11.38
CA VAL A 12 -0.94 -0.43 -12.80
C VAL A 12 -0.60 -1.89 -13.10
N ASP A 13 -0.73 -2.30 -14.36
CA ASP A 13 -0.02 -3.48 -14.86
C ASP A 13 1.48 -3.15 -15.01
N PRO A 14 2.38 -3.80 -14.25
CA PRO A 14 3.80 -3.49 -14.29
C PRO A 14 4.48 -3.87 -15.61
N TYR A 15 3.86 -4.71 -16.44
CA TYR A 15 4.39 -5.13 -17.74
C TYR A 15 3.83 -4.31 -18.90
N SER A 16 2.96 -3.34 -18.62
CA SER A 16 2.32 -2.50 -19.63
C SER A 16 2.72 -1.03 -19.50
N VAL A 17 3.64 -0.60 -20.36
CA VAL A 17 4.06 0.82 -20.44
C VAL A 17 2.85 1.74 -20.71
N ASP A 18 1.90 1.29 -21.52
CA ASP A 18 0.71 2.07 -21.84
C ASP A 18 -0.23 2.23 -20.65
N ASP A 19 -0.42 1.19 -19.83
CA ASP A 19 -1.25 1.29 -18.63
C ASP A 19 -0.60 2.21 -17.57
N ILE A 20 0.72 2.09 -17.38
CA ILE A 20 1.50 2.98 -16.52
C ILE A 20 1.33 4.44 -16.98
N LYS A 21 1.56 4.73 -18.26
CA LYS A 21 1.41 6.06 -18.85
C LYS A 21 -0.01 6.60 -18.68
N LYS A 22 -1.02 5.78 -18.95
CA LYS A 22 -2.44 6.16 -18.84
C LYS A 22 -2.79 6.52 -17.41
N LYS A 23 -2.41 5.69 -16.44
CA LYS A 23 -2.75 5.90 -15.02
C LYS A 23 -1.96 7.03 -14.38
N LEU A 24 -0.71 7.25 -14.78
CA LEU A 24 0.04 8.46 -14.41
C LEU A 24 -0.66 9.72 -14.94
N LYS A 25 -1.02 9.75 -16.22
CA LYS A 25 -1.77 10.89 -16.79
C LYS A 25 -3.10 11.12 -16.10
N LEU A 26 -3.84 10.06 -15.78
CA LEU A 26 -5.08 10.15 -15.02
C LEU A 26 -4.83 10.82 -13.66
N LEU A 27 -3.87 10.33 -12.88
CA LEU A 27 -3.56 10.89 -11.56
C LEU A 27 -3.06 12.35 -11.61
N ILE A 28 -2.33 12.72 -12.67
CA ILE A 28 -1.81 14.08 -12.89
C ILE A 28 -2.89 15.08 -13.32
N ASN A 29 -3.91 14.63 -14.05
CA ASN A 29 -4.94 15.52 -14.57
C ASN A 29 -6.22 15.54 -13.71
N ASP A 30 -6.52 14.45 -13.01
CA ASP A 30 -7.68 14.35 -12.12
C ASP A 30 -7.28 14.71 -10.68
N GLN A 31 -7.58 15.94 -10.28
CA GLN A 31 -7.25 16.43 -8.94
C GLN A 31 -8.12 15.80 -7.85
N ASP A 32 -9.38 15.46 -8.15
CA ASP A 32 -10.30 14.85 -7.18
C ASP A 32 -9.86 13.44 -6.85
N LEU A 33 -9.56 12.64 -7.87
CA LEU A 33 -8.99 11.30 -7.69
C LEU A 33 -7.70 11.37 -6.87
N ARG A 34 -6.81 12.33 -7.16
CA ARG A 34 -5.56 12.48 -6.40
C ARG A 34 -5.82 12.80 -4.94
N ARG A 35 -6.72 13.76 -4.64
CA ARG A 35 -7.09 14.11 -3.27
C ARG A 35 -7.68 12.92 -2.53
N GLU A 36 -8.53 12.14 -3.19
CA GLU A 36 -9.11 10.92 -2.63
C GLU A 36 -8.02 9.90 -2.26
N LYS A 37 -7.08 9.64 -3.18
CA LYS A 37 -5.98 8.69 -2.95
C LYS A 37 -5.04 9.14 -1.82
N ILE A 38 -4.74 10.44 -1.73
CA ILE A 38 -3.97 11.02 -0.62
C ILE A 38 -4.69 10.80 0.71
N LYS A 39 -5.99 11.13 0.80
CA LYS A 39 -6.79 10.95 2.01
C LYS A 39 -6.79 9.48 2.45
N LYS A 40 -7.04 8.57 1.52
CA LYS A 40 -7.00 7.12 1.79
C LYS A 40 -5.61 6.65 2.23
N GLY A 41 -4.54 7.21 1.67
CA GLY A 41 -3.17 6.90 2.06
C GLY A 41 -2.86 7.31 3.51
N LEU A 42 -3.28 8.51 3.90
CA LEU A 42 -3.14 9.02 5.27
C LEU A 42 -3.96 8.22 6.29
N GLU A 43 -5.11 7.66 5.89
CA GLU A 43 -5.83 6.73 6.77
C GLU A 43 -5.18 5.35 6.83
N ARG A 44 -4.64 4.86 5.70
CA ARG A 44 -4.00 3.55 5.62
C ARG A 44 -2.69 3.47 6.40
N VAL A 45 -1.88 4.53 6.40
CA VAL A 45 -0.59 4.53 7.14
C VAL A 45 -0.77 4.28 8.64
N LYS A 46 -1.92 4.68 9.21
CA LYS A 46 -2.26 4.45 10.62
C LYS A 46 -2.37 2.97 11.00
N GLN A 47 -2.54 2.07 10.02
CA GLN A 47 -2.61 0.63 10.24
C GLN A 47 -1.23 -0.02 10.39
N PHE A 48 -0.15 0.69 10.08
CA PHE A 48 1.22 0.19 10.10
C PHE A 48 1.98 0.75 11.30
N SER A 49 2.73 -0.11 11.99
CA SER A 49 3.60 0.26 13.10
C SER A 49 4.83 -0.64 13.11
N TRP A 50 6.01 -0.03 13.18
CA TRP A 50 7.28 -0.75 13.30
C TRP A 50 7.35 -1.59 14.59
N GLU A 51 6.87 -1.03 15.69
CA GLU A 51 6.81 -1.73 16.97
C GLU A 51 5.90 -2.96 16.87
N LYS A 52 4.72 -2.81 16.27
CA LYS A 52 3.79 -3.92 16.04
C LYS A 52 4.46 -5.01 15.18
N ALA A 53 5.08 -4.63 14.07
CA ALA A 53 5.76 -5.56 13.17
C ALA A 53 6.89 -6.33 13.88
N ALA A 54 7.72 -5.64 14.65
CA ALA A 54 8.80 -6.27 15.41
C ALA A 54 8.27 -7.25 16.47
N ARG A 55 7.26 -6.83 17.24
CA ARG A 55 6.63 -7.66 18.28
C ARG A 55 6.00 -8.92 17.70
N GLU A 56 5.22 -8.80 16.63
CA GLU A 56 4.55 -9.93 15.98
C GLU A 56 5.56 -10.88 15.33
N THR A 57 6.60 -10.35 14.69
CA THR A 57 7.68 -11.17 14.11
C THR A 57 8.42 -11.96 15.19
N ALA A 58 8.79 -11.32 16.31
CA ALA A 58 9.46 -11.99 17.42
C ALA A 58 8.59 -13.06 18.10
N GLU A 59 7.27 -12.85 18.15
CA GLU A 59 6.33 -13.86 18.66
C GLU A 59 6.35 -15.14 17.80
N VAL A 60 6.39 -15.01 16.48
CA VAL A 60 6.51 -16.17 15.57
C VAL A 60 7.79 -16.93 15.82
N TYR A 61 8.94 -16.24 15.93
CA TYR A 61 10.21 -16.91 16.23
C TYR A 61 10.20 -17.61 17.59
N ARG A 62 9.64 -16.99 18.63
CA ARG A 62 9.50 -17.63 19.94
C ARG A 62 8.64 -18.90 19.90
N LYS A 63 7.54 -18.88 19.13
CA LYS A 63 6.68 -20.06 18.95
C LYS A 63 7.44 -21.22 18.32
N LEU A 64 8.26 -20.94 17.30
CA LEU A 64 9.05 -21.96 16.60
C LEU A 64 10.27 -22.45 17.38
N SER A 65 10.74 -21.70 18.39
CA SER A 65 11.93 -22.03 19.17
C SER A 65 11.64 -22.79 20.47
N HIS A 66 10.37 -23.03 20.80
CA HIS A 66 9.96 -23.75 22.02
C HIS A 66 9.34 -25.14 21.70
N ASP A 67 9.60 -25.66 20.50
CA ASP A 67 9.46 -27.08 20.13
C ASP A 67 10.83 -27.78 20.28
#